data_AF-W0SD60-F1
#
_entry.id   AF-W0SD60-F1
#
_cell.length_a   1.000
_cell.length_b   1.000
_cell.length_c   1.000
_cell.angle_alpha   90.00
_cell.angle_beta   90.00
_cell.angle_gamma   90.00
#
_symmetry.space_group_name_H-M   'P 1'
#
loop_
_entity.id
_entity.type
_entity.pdbx_description
1 polymer ?
#
loop_
_entity_poly.entity_id
_entity_poly.type
_entity_poly.pdbx_seq_one_letter_code
_entity_poly.pdbx_strand_id
1 'polypeptide(L)'
;MQQHHTETNAAFGQKLSFTVALARSEEEVREAQRLRYRVFVEELGAHIQTRIPQHDIDHYDAFCEHLIVRESRADRIVGTYRILSPEASRRVGNYYSENEFHINRLQNLRERMVEVGRSCIDPDYRSGAVITLLWAGLADYMVRNNHEYLMGCASIGMADGGHNAANLFSQLDPVHMAPAEYRVCPHLGLPFERLANNQPALMPPLIKGYLRVGAWICGEPAWDPDFNTADLLMLLPMSRMDKRYLRHFVKPAAPIAA
;
A
#
# COMPACT_ATOMS: atom_id res chain seq x y z
N MET A 1 62.31 12.67 12.15
CA MET A 1 61.63 11.37 11.99
C MET A 1 61.28 10.83 13.36
N GLN A 2 60.01 10.83 13.74
CA GLN A 2 59.41 9.81 14.61
C GLN A 2 57.90 9.96 14.55
N GLN A 3 57.26 8.81 14.45
CA GLN A 3 55.98 8.56 13.78
C GLN A 3 54.76 8.85 14.66
N HIS A 4 53.71 9.23 13.95
CA HIS A 4 52.31 9.21 14.36
C HIS A 4 51.89 7.84 14.90
N HIS A 5 51.22 7.84 16.05
CA HIS A 5 50.15 6.89 16.34
C HIS A 5 48.89 7.71 16.67
N THR A 6 48.05 7.90 15.67
CA THR A 6 46.68 8.35 15.84
C THR A 6 45.79 7.17 15.49
N GLU A 7 45.29 6.49 16.52
CA GLU A 7 44.30 5.43 16.39
C GLU A 7 43.04 6.02 15.74
N THR A 8 42.78 5.61 14.50
CA THR A 8 41.55 5.94 13.79
C THR A 8 40.53 4.88 14.17
N ASN A 9 39.72 5.16 15.20
CA ASN A 9 38.56 4.33 15.53
C ASN A 9 37.51 4.52 14.43
N ALA A 10 37.53 3.62 13.45
CA ALA A 10 36.49 3.49 12.44
C ALA A 10 35.18 3.05 13.12
N ALA A 11 34.20 3.95 13.15
CA ALA A 11 32.85 3.66 13.58
C ALA A 11 32.24 2.60 12.63
N PHE A 12 32.15 1.35 13.09
CA PHE A 12 31.41 0.30 12.41
C PHE A 12 29.95 0.74 12.26
N GLY A 13 29.46 0.86 11.03
CA GLY A 13 28.10 1.26 10.71
C GLY A 13 27.08 0.35 11.40
N GLN A 14 26.38 0.88 12.40
CA GLN A 14 25.30 0.17 13.07
C GLN A 14 24.13 -0.05 12.11
N LYS A 15 23.65 -1.29 12.05
CA LYS A 15 22.54 -1.72 11.20
C LYS A 15 21.24 -1.05 11.66
N LEU A 16 20.50 -0.43 10.74
CA LEU A 16 19.16 0.09 11.01
C LEU A 16 18.25 -1.02 11.56
N SER A 17 17.48 -0.70 12.60
CA SER A 17 16.51 -1.59 13.22
C SER A 17 15.12 -1.04 13.00
N PHE A 18 14.17 -1.91 12.65
CA PHE A 18 12.80 -1.55 12.35
C PHE A 18 11.84 -2.42 13.16
N THR A 19 10.75 -1.83 13.61
CA THR A 19 9.63 -2.53 14.24
C THR A 19 8.35 -2.29 13.44
N VAL A 20 7.47 -3.29 13.38
CA VAL A 20 6.14 -3.18 12.76
C VAL A 20 5.07 -3.45 13.81
N ALA A 21 4.05 -2.61 13.86
CA ALA A 21 2.94 -2.74 14.78
C ALA A 21 1.71 -1.96 14.27
N LEU A 22 0.54 -2.26 14.83
CA LEU A 22 -0.60 -1.34 14.73
C LEU A 22 -0.37 -0.16 15.68
N ALA A 23 -0.67 1.05 15.21
CA ALA A 23 -0.68 2.25 16.04
C ALA A 23 -1.66 2.10 17.20
N ARG A 24 -1.25 2.52 18.39
CA ARG A 24 -1.96 2.33 19.66
C ARG A 24 -2.45 3.64 20.27
N SER A 25 -2.00 4.78 19.73
CA SER A 25 -2.37 6.11 20.21
C SER A 25 -2.73 7.02 19.04
N GLU A 26 -3.50 8.06 19.33
CA GLU A 26 -3.79 9.12 18.36
C GLU A 26 -2.51 9.81 17.89
N GLU A 27 -1.50 9.94 18.75
CA GLU A 27 -0.21 10.54 18.38
C GLU A 27 0.51 9.76 17.30
N GLU A 28 0.55 8.42 17.40
CA GLU A 28 1.13 7.56 16.36
C GLU A 28 0.35 7.65 15.04
N VAL A 29 -0.98 7.74 15.12
CA VAL A 29 -1.82 7.98 13.93
C VAL A 29 -1.51 9.33 13.30
N ARG A 30 -1.38 10.40 14.10
CA ARG A 30 -1.01 11.74 13.62
C ARG A 30 0.37 11.76 12.99
N GLU A 31 1.32 11.02 13.54
CA GLU A 31 2.65 10.87 12.95
C GLU A 31 2.60 10.15 11.59
N ALA A 32 1.85 9.06 11.47
CA ALA A 32 1.63 8.40 10.19
C ALA A 32 0.94 9.32 9.17
N GLN A 33 -0.05 10.11 9.60
CA GLN A 33 -0.73 11.10 8.76
C GLN A 33 0.19 12.21 8.25
N ARG A 34 1.14 12.66 9.07
CA ARG A 34 2.19 13.60 8.64
C ARG A 34 3.12 12.96 7.61
N LEU A 35 3.52 11.70 7.82
CA LEU A 35 4.32 10.98 6.82
C LEU A 35 3.58 10.87 5.49
N ARG A 36 2.29 10.49 5.51
CA ARG A 36 1.43 10.45 4.32
C ARG A 36 1.37 11.81 3.63
N TYR A 37 1.18 12.90 4.37
CA TYR A 37 1.17 14.25 3.81
C TYR A 37 2.47 14.59 3.08
N ARG A 38 3.63 14.37 3.73
CA ARG A 38 4.93 14.65 3.11
C ARG A 38 5.12 13.87 1.80
N VAL A 39 4.74 12.59 1.78
CA VAL A 39 4.88 11.76 0.57
C VAL A 39 3.85 12.13 -0.48
N PHE A 40 2.56 12.16 -0.16
CA PHE A 40 1.52 12.35 -1.16
C PHE A 40 1.43 13.79 -1.65
N VAL A 41 1.49 14.77 -0.74
CA VAL A 41 1.33 16.19 -1.09
C VAL A 41 2.65 16.84 -1.47
N GLU A 42 3.67 16.76 -0.60
CA GLU A 42 4.91 17.53 -0.81
C GLU A 42 5.81 16.91 -1.89
N GLU A 43 5.88 15.57 -1.95
CA GLU A 43 6.70 14.87 -2.95
C GLU A 43 5.94 14.56 -4.24
N LEU A 44 4.73 13.99 -4.14
CA LEU A 44 3.97 13.51 -5.30
C LEU A 44 2.96 14.53 -5.87
N GLY A 45 2.74 15.66 -5.17
CA GLY A 45 1.92 16.76 -5.68
C GLY A 45 0.41 16.51 -5.61
N ALA A 46 -0.06 15.63 -4.73
CA ALA A 46 -1.48 15.42 -4.49
C ALA A 46 -2.14 16.69 -3.89
N HIS A 47 -3.35 16.99 -4.33
CA HIS A 47 -4.17 18.09 -3.85
C HIS A 47 -5.28 17.54 -2.96
N ILE A 48 -5.01 17.45 -1.65
CA ILE A 48 -5.97 16.91 -0.70
C ILE A 48 -6.61 18.02 0.13
N GLN A 49 -7.90 17.85 0.43
CA GLN A 49 -8.56 18.64 1.46
C GLN A 49 -8.33 17.99 2.82
N THR A 50 -7.69 18.71 3.74
CA THR A 50 -7.46 18.21 5.09
C THR A 50 -8.03 19.14 6.16
N ARG A 51 -8.53 18.55 7.23
CA ARG A 51 -9.05 19.26 8.41
C ARG A 51 -7.94 19.75 9.33
N ILE A 52 -6.76 19.12 9.27
CA ILE A 52 -5.59 19.48 10.08
C ILE A 52 -4.45 19.78 9.10
N PRO A 53 -3.88 20.99 9.11
CA PRO A 53 -2.76 21.35 8.23
C PRO A 53 -1.63 20.32 8.30
N GLN A 54 -1.02 20.00 7.15
CA GLN A 54 0.13 19.09 7.03
C GLN A 54 -0.14 17.63 7.46
N HIS A 55 -1.40 17.22 7.49
CA HIS A 55 -1.79 15.84 7.73
C HIS A 55 -2.68 15.37 6.59
N ASP A 56 -2.40 14.22 6.00
CA ASP A 56 -3.33 13.54 5.12
C ASP A 56 -4.38 12.86 6.01
N ILE A 57 -5.62 13.36 6.02
CA ILE A 57 -6.71 12.89 6.88
C ILE A 57 -8.02 12.93 6.10
N ASP A 58 -8.74 11.81 6.09
CA ASP A 58 -10.10 11.73 5.56
C ASP A 58 -11.07 11.15 6.61
N HIS A 59 -12.34 10.96 6.22
CA HIS A 59 -13.36 10.45 7.13
C HIS A 59 -13.21 8.96 7.47
N TYR A 60 -12.44 8.19 6.69
CA TYR A 60 -12.21 6.76 6.92
C TYR A 60 -11.21 6.54 8.05
N ASP A 61 -10.26 7.46 8.27
CA ASP A 61 -9.21 7.30 9.29
C ASP A 61 -9.76 7.06 10.71
N ALA A 62 -10.95 7.57 11.03
CA ALA A 62 -11.59 7.33 12.34
C ALA A 62 -12.09 5.88 12.53
N PHE A 63 -12.21 5.11 11.45
CA PHE A 63 -12.66 3.72 11.44
C PHE A 63 -11.53 2.74 11.16
N CYS A 64 -10.41 3.23 10.64
CA CYS A 64 -9.29 2.42 10.21
C CYS A 64 -8.32 2.12 11.36
N GLU A 65 -7.66 0.99 11.23
CA GLU A 65 -6.43 0.71 11.94
C GLU A 65 -5.24 1.20 11.09
N HIS A 66 -4.13 1.54 11.74
CA HIS A 66 -2.94 2.06 11.08
C HIS A 66 -1.76 1.15 11.36
N LEU A 67 -1.33 0.38 10.36
CA LEU A 67 -0.11 -0.39 10.45
C LEU A 67 1.06 0.56 10.20
N ILE A 68 2.04 0.55 11.10
CA ILE A 68 3.18 1.46 11.08
C ILE A 68 4.48 0.67 11.15
N VAL A 69 5.49 1.15 10.45
CA VAL A 69 6.88 0.72 10.62
C VAL A 69 7.67 1.88 11.21
N ARG A 70 8.32 1.61 12.34
CA ARG A 70 9.11 2.59 13.09
C ARG A 70 10.58 2.22 13.00
N GLU A 71 11.43 3.20 12.69
CA GLU A 71 12.88 3.07 12.78
C GLU A 71 13.32 3.33 14.22
N SER A 72 14.06 2.37 14.80
CA SER A 72 14.29 2.33 16.25
C SER A 72 15.24 3.42 16.75
N ARG A 73 16.19 3.90 15.93
CA ARG A 73 17.22 4.84 16.37
C ARG A 73 16.73 6.28 16.41
N ALA A 74 16.03 6.71 15.38
CA ALA A 74 15.46 8.03 15.24
C ALA A 74 14.04 8.12 15.82
N ASP A 75 13.50 6.99 16.29
CA ASP A 75 12.18 6.84 16.89
C ASP A 75 11.10 7.54 16.04
N ARG A 76 11.06 7.18 14.75
CA ARG A 76 10.14 7.77 13.77
C ARG A 76 9.41 6.71 12.98
N ILE A 77 8.16 6.99 12.63
CA ILE A 77 7.41 6.21 11.65
C ILE A 77 7.96 6.53 10.25
N VAL A 78 8.43 5.48 9.57
CA VAL A 78 9.03 5.55 8.23
C VAL A 78 8.21 4.84 7.17
N GLY A 79 7.15 4.14 7.56
CA GLY A 79 6.21 3.55 6.62
C GLY A 79 4.87 3.26 7.27
N THR A 80 3.80 3.28 6.48
CA THR A 80 2.46 2.99 6.99
C THR A 80 1.54 2.38 5.92
N TYR A 81 0.57 1.60 6.38
CA TYR A 81 -0.66 1.26 5.67
C TYR A 81 -1.85 1.65 6.54
N ARG A 82 -2.93 2.07 5.88
CA ARG A 82 -4.26 2.12 6.48
C ARG A 82 -4.99 0.80 6.21
N ILE A 83 -5.68 0.28 7.22
CA ILE A 83 -6.45 -0.97 7.17
C ILE A 83 -7.91 -0.66 7.52
N LEU A 84 -8.83 -0.99 6.61
CA LEU A 84 -10.28 -0.92 6.83
C LEU A 84 -10.85 -2.34 6.79
N SER A 85 -11.21 -2.87 7.97
CA SER A 85 -11.79 -4.20 8.11
C SER A 85 -13.21 -4.28 7.53
N PRO A 86 -13.76 -5.49 7.27
CA PRO A 86 -15.17 -5.66 6.93
C PRO A 86 -16.14 -4.94 7.89
N GLU A 87 -15.93 -5.09 9.20
CA GLU A 87 -16.74 -4.48 10.25
C GLU A 87 -16.64 -2.96 10.21
N ALA A 88 -15.43 -2.44 10.04
CA ALA A 88 -15.19 -1.00 9.93
C ALA A 88 -15.83 -0.43 8.66
N SER A 89 -15.74 -1.12 7.53
CA SER A 89 -16.39 -0.73 6.27
C SER A 89 -17.91 -0.64 6.42
N ARG A 90 -18.53 -1.57 7.16
CA ARG A 90 -19.97 -1.51 7.46
C ARG A 90 -20.33 -0.33 8.37
N ARG A 91 -19.46 0.00 9.33
CA ARG A 91 -19.68 1.12 10.27
C ARG A 91 -19.55 2.49 9.61
N VAL A 92 -18.59 2.64 8.69
CA VAL A 92 -18.44 3.89 7.91
C VAL A 92 -19.46 3.97 6.76
N GLY A 93 -19.90 2.81 6.25
CA GLY A 93 -20.98 2.65 5.28
C GLY A 93 -20.54 2.05 3.94
N ASN A 94 -19.25 2.11 3.62
CA ASN A 94 -18.66 1.64 2.37
C ASN A 94 -17.14 1.45 2.50
N TYR A 95 -16.52 0.86 1.48
CA TYR A 95 -15.07 0.90 1.28
C TYR A 95 -14.67 2.21 0.57
N TYR A 96 -13.43 2.65 0.78
CA TYR A 96 -12.88 3.81 0.08
C TYR A 96 -12.88 3.63 -1.43
N SER A 97 -12.51 2.45 -1.94
CA SER A 97 -12.50 2.11 -3.35
C SER A 97 -13.90 2.16 -4.01
N GLU A 98 -15.00 2.20 -3.24
CA GLU A 98 -16.33 2.48 -3.80
C GLU A 98 -16.50 3.92 -4.28
N ASN A 99 -15.64 4.84 -3.85
CA ASN A 99 -15.61 6.20 -4.36
C ASN A 99 -14.96 6.29 -5.76
N GLU A 100 -14.18 5.28 -6.15
CA GLU A 100 -13.46 5.23 -7.43
C GLU A 100 -14.01 4.16 -8.39
N PHE A 101 -14.60 3.09 -7.86
CA PHE A 101 -15.05 1.93 -8.64
C PHE A 101 -16.44 1.41 -8.24
N HIS A 102 -17.15 0.86 -9.23
CA HIS A 102 -18.31 0.01 -9.00
C HIS A 102 -17.89 -1.41 -8.58
N ILE A 103 -17.75 -1.66 -7.27
CA ILE A 103 -17.28 -2.96 -6.75
C ILE A 103 -18.40 -3.97 -6.44
N ASN A 104 -19.61 -3.80 -6.99
CA ASN A 104 -20.76 -4.68 -6.73
C ASN A 104 -20.53 -6.15 -7.06
N ARG A 105 -19.54 -6.44 -7.90
CA ARG A 105 -19.12 -7.81 -8.23
C ARG A 105 -18.33 -8.50 -7.11
N LEU A 106 -17.86 -7.76 -6.11
CA LEU A 106 -17.14 -8.27 -4.94
C LEU A 106 -18.04 -8.45 -3.71
N GLN A 107 -19.36 -8.29 -3.85
CA GLN A 107 -20.31 -8.31 -2.72
C GLN A 107 -20.23 -9.61 -1.90
N ASN A 108 -20.05 -10.75 -2.56
CA ASN A 108 -19.89 -12.05 -1.92
C ASN A 108 -18.59 -12.20 -1.10
N LEU A 109 -17.65 -11.27 -1.24
CA LEU A 109 -16.36 -11.28 -0.54
C LEU A 109 -16.35 -10.36 0.69
N ARG A 110 -17.28 -9.40 0.79
CA ARG A 110 -17.22 -8.27 1.74
C ARG A 110 -17.02 -8.68 3.18
N GLU A 111 -17.69 -9.75 3.63
CA GLU A 111 -17.56 -10.27 4.99
C GLU A 111 -16.15 -10.73 5.38
N ARG A 112 -15.26 -10.95 4.39
CA ARG A 112 -13.89 -11.46 4.59
C ARG A 112 -12.85 -10.63 3.83
N MET A 113 -13.25 -9.44 3.34
CA MET A 113 -12.41 -8.56 2.53
C MET A 113 -11.96 -7.35 3.32
N VAL A 114 -10.66 -7.20 3.45
CA VAL A 114 -10.02 -6.05 4.08
C VAL A 114 -9.55 -5.11 2.99
N GLU A 115 -9.90 -3.84 3.11
CA GLU A 115 -9.31 -2.81 2.26
C GLU A 115 -8.04 -2.26 2.90
N VAL A 116 -6.98 -2.16 2.09
CA VAL A 116 -5.73 -1.53 2.48
C VAL A 116 -5.40 -0.40 1.53
N GLY A 117 -4.89 0.70 2.07
CA GLY A 117 -4.60 1.88 1.28
C GLY A 117 -3.62 2.80 1.98
N ARG A 118 -3.41 3.96 1.38
CA ARG A 118 -2.50 5.00 1.89
C ARG A 118 -1.11 4.43 2.23
N SER A 119 -0.66 3.48 1.42
CA SER A 119 0.68 2.89 1.52
C SER A 119 1.72 3.96 1.23
N CYS A 120 2.48 4.36 2.24
CA CYS A 120 3.59 5.28 2.02
C CYS A 120 4.82 4.83 2.79
N ILE A 121 5.98 5.13 2.21
CA ILE A 121 7.29 4.89 2.81
C ILE A 121 8.10 6.16 2.60
N ASP A 122 8.70 6.62 3.69
CA ASP A 122 9.61 7.76 3.70
C ASP A 122 10.72 7.55 2.65
N PRO A 123 11.04 8.56 1.81
CA PRO A 123 11.98 8.42 0.69
C PRO A 123 13.32 7.79 1.07
N ASP A 124 13.85 8.12 2.24
CA ASP A 124 15.14 7.64 2.73
C ASP A 124 15.12 6.13 3.10
N TYR A 125 13.94 5.53 3.14
CA TYR A 125 13.70 4.16 3.64
C TYR A 125 13.13 3.20 2.58
N ARG A 126 13.13 3.59 1.30
CA ARG A 126 12.62 2.78 0.17
C ARG A 126 13.55 1.66 -0.29
N SER A 127 14.36 1.12 0.62
CA SER A 127 15.34 0.04 0.38
C SER A 127 14.73 -1.37 0.29
N GLY A 128 13.41 -1.48 0.47
CA GLY A 128 12.66 -2.76 0.43
C GLY A 128 12.42 -3.40 1.80
N ALA A 129 13.22 -3.08 2.82
CA ALA A 129 13.03 -3.63 4.16
C ALA A 129 11.70 -3.19 4.80
N VAL A 130 11.36 -1.91 4.67
CA VAL A 130 10.13 -1.34 5.24
C VAL A 130 8.88 -1.94 4.60
N ILE A 131 8.81 -2.03 3.27
CA ILE A 131 7.65 -2.63 2.59
C ILE A 131 7.49 -4.12 2.95
N THR A 132 8.60 -4.84 3.10
CA THR A 132 8.61 -6.24 3.52
C THR A 132 8.00 -6.39 4.91
N LEU A 133 8.33 -5.49 5.85
CA LEU A 133 7.74 -5.49 7.19
C LEU A 133 6.26 -5.12 7.19
N LEU A 134 5.87 -4.11 6.40
CA LEU A 134 4.46 -3.75 6.24
C LEU A 134 3.63 -4.92 5.72
N TRP A 135 4.11 -5.62 4.69
CA TRP A 135 3.42 -6.82 4.18
C TRP A 135 3.42 -7.97 5.18
N ALA A 136 4.48 -8.11 5.98
CA ALA A 136 4.49 -9.07 7.07
C ALA A 136 3.39 -8.79 8.11
N GLY A 137 3.27 -7.53 8.52
CA GLY A 137 2.22 -7.08 9.45
C GLY A 137 0.82 -7.25 8.87
N LEU A 138 0.61 -6.94 7.58
CA LEU A 138 -0.66 -7.18 6.90
C LEU A 138 -1.01 -8.67 6.84
N ALA A 139 -0.05 -9.54 6.50
CA ALA A 139 -0.28 -10.98 6.45
C ALA A 139 -0.65 -11.55 7.83
N ASP A 140 0.06 -11.13 8.88
CA ASP A 140 -0.25 -11.51 10.27
C ASP A 140 -1.64 -11.00 10.69
N TYR A 141 -2.00 -9.75 10.36
CA TYR A 141 -3.33 -9.21 10.58
C TYR A 141 -4.43 -10.03 9.91
N MET A 142 -4.26 -10.37 8.63
CA MET A 142 -5.22 -11.16 7.86
C MET A 142 -5.43 -12.55 8.47
N VAL A 143 -4.34 -13.23 8.86
CA VAL A 143 -4.39 -14.57 9.46
C VAL A 143 -5.05 -14.55 10.83
N ARG A 144 -4.68 -13.60 11.70
CA ARG A 144 -5.22 -13.51 13.08
C ARG A 144 -6.71 -13.23 13.10
N ASN A 145 -7.20 -12.44 12.14
CA ASN A 145 -8.61 -12.06 12.05
C ASN A 145 -9.42 -12.95 11.08
N ASN A 146 -8.81 -14.01 10.55
CA ASN A 146 -9.45 -14.96 9.62
C ASN A 146 -10.09 -14.27 8.39
N HIS A 147 -9.39 -13.30 7.82
CA HIS A 147 -9.79 -12.65 6.58
C HIS A 147 -9.14 -13.33 5.36
N GLU A 148 -9.85 -13.34 4.24
CA GLU A 148 -9.47 -14.14 3.06
C GLU A 148 -9.05 -13.29 1.86
N TYR A 149 -9.39 -12.00 1.83
CA TYR A 149 -9.14 -11.13 0.69
C TYR A 149 -8.57 -9.78 1.13
N LEU A 150 -7.47 -9.37 0.53
CA LEU A 150 -6.99 -7.99 0.57
C LEU A 150 -7.41 -7.28 -0.71
N MET A 151 -7.89 -6.05 -0.59
CA MET A 151 -8.29 -5.19 -1.70
C MET A 151 -7.73 -3.78 -1.50
N GLY A 152 -7.47 -3.05 -2.58
CA GLY A 152 -7.14 -1.63 -2.49
C GLY A 152 -6.67 -1.04 -3.81
N CYS A 153 -6.62 0.29 -3.90
CA CYS A 153 -6.10 0.98 -5.08
C CYS A 153 -4.57 0.99 -5.09
N ALA A 154 -3.99 0.72 -6.26
CA ALA A 154 -2.58 0.93 -6.52
C ALA A 154 -2.42 1.89 -7.70
N SER A 155 -1.62 2.93 -7.49
CA SER A 155 -1.63 4.12 -8.34
C SER A 155 -0.45 4.15 -9.31
N ILE A 156 -0.70 4.65 -10.51
CA ILE A 156 0.31 5.00 -11.51
C ILE A 156 0.28 6.53 -11.67
N GLY A 157 1.42 7.20 -11.52
CA GLY A 157 1.48 8.65 -11.67
C GLY A 157 1.12 9.11 -13.09
N MET A 158 0.39 10.22 -13.19
CA MET A 158 -0.09 10.80 -14.45
C MET A 158 0.79 11.96 -14.96
N ALA A 159 2.04 12.05 -14.50
CA ALA A 159 2.96 13.14 -14.84
C ALA A 159 3.23 13.29 -16.34
N ASP A 160 3.07 12.22 -17.12
CA ASP A 160 3.22 12.20 -18.58
C ASP A 160 1.88 12.36 -19.33
N GLY A 161 0.81 12.80 -18.66
CA GLY A 161 -0.53 12.88 -19.24
C GLY A 161 -1.26 11.53 -19.31
N GLY A 162 -0.73 10.48 -18.68
CA GLY A 162 -1.36 9.17 -18.57
C GLY A 162 -0.96 8.17 -19.66
N HIS A 163 0.03 8.51 -20.48
CA HIS A 163 0.53 7.60 -21.51
C HIS A 163 1.12 6.32 -20.90
N ASN A 164 1.90 6.41 -19.83
CA ASN A 164 2.47 5.25 -19.15
C ASN A 164 1.38 4.35 -18.56
N ALA A 165 0.38 4.94 -17.89
CA ALA A 165 -0.73 4.18 -17.31
C ALA A 165 -1.55 3.45 -18.40
N ALA A 166 -1.84 4.14 -19.50
CA ALA A 166 -2.55 3.58 -20.63
C ALA A 166 -1.77 2.45 -21.32
N ASN A 167 -0.46 2.64 -21.54
CA ASN A 167 0.42 1.61 -22.10
C ASN A 167 0.53 0.41 -21.15
N LEU A 168 0.66 0.62 -19.84
CA LEU A 168 0.76 -0.43 -18.84
C LEU A 168 -0.48 -1.31 -18.87
N PHE A 169 -1.66 -0.71 -18.86
CA PHE A 169 -2.91 -1.45 -18.90
C PHE A 169 -3.08 -2.19 -20.24
N SER A 170 -2.76 -1.54 -21.36
CA SER A 170 -2.87 -2.14 -22.71
C SER A 170 -1.90 -3.31 -22.95
N GLN A 171 -0.74 -3.29 -22.28
CA GLN A 171 0.31 -4.32 -22.41
C GLN A 171 0.28 -5.35 -21.29
N LEU A 172 -0.73 -5.30 -20.42
CA LEU A 172 -0.81 -6.16 -19.25
C LEU A 172 -1.02 -7.62 -19.68
N ASP A 173 -0.23 -8.53 -19.08
CA ASP A 173 -0.43 -9.96 -19.28
C ASP A 173 -1.81 -10.37 -18.72
N PRO A 174 -2.67 -11.06 -19.51
CA PRO A 174 -3.97 -11.53 -19.06
C PRO A 174 -3.94 -12.35 -17.76
N VAL A 175 -2.81 -12.97 -17.39
CA VAL A 175 -2.63 -13.70 -16.13
C VAL A 175 -2.77 -12.80 -14.89
N HIS A 176 -2.49 -11.50 -15.05
CA HIS A 176 -2.60 -10.50 -13.99
C HIS A 176 -4.01 -9.96 -13.82
N MET A 177 -4.92 -10.22 -14.77
CA MET A 177 -6.30 -9.79 -14.66
C MET A 177 -7.11 -10.73 -13.76
N ALA A 178 -8.03 -10.15 -13.00
CA ALA A 178 -8.95 -10.91 -12.19
C ALA A 178 -9.90 -11.76 -13.07
N PRO A 179 -10.40 -12.90 -12.54
CA PRO A 179 -11.53 -13.63 -13.09
C PRO A 179 -12.73 -12.70 -13.36
N ALA A 180 -13.55 -13.03 -14.36
CA ALA A 180 -14.62 -12.15 -14.84
C ALA A 180 -15.64 -11.78 -13.76
N GLU A 181 -15.89 -12.67 -12.81
CA GLU A 181 -16.75 -12.46 -11.65
C GLU A 181 -16.22 -11.41 -10.66
N TYR A 182 -14.92 -11.12 -10.68
CA TYR A 182 -14.29 -10.11 -9.81
C TYR A 182 -13.88 -8.84 -10.56
N ARG A 183 -14.22 -8.73 -11.86
CA ARG A 183 -13.88 -7.54 -12.63
C ARG A 183 -14.78 -6.37 -12.27
N VAL A 184 -14.23 -5.18 -12.08
CA VAL A 184 -14.96 -3.96 -11.72
C VAL A 184 -14.81 -2.91 -12.83
N CYS A 185 -15.63 -1.86 -12.75
CA CYS A 185 -15.54 -0.70 -13.63
C CYS A 185 -15.27 0.57 -12.80
N PRO A 186 -14.41 1.48 -13.27
CA PRO A 186 -14.21 2.77 -12.62
C PRO A 186 -15.42 3.68 -12.81
N HIS A 187 -15.65 4.62 -11.88
CA HIS A 187 -16.64 5.70 -12.08
C HIS A 187 -16.13 6.72 -13.11
N LEU A 188 -14.84 7.03 -13.03
CA LEU A 188 -14.14 7.91 -13.96
C LEU A 188 -12.99 7.13 -14.60
N GLY A 189 -13.26 6.47 -15.72
CA GLY A 189 -12.25 5.67 -16.41
C GLY A 189 -11.20 6.53 -17.11
N LEU A 190 -9.93 6.11 -17.03
CA LEU A 190 -8.88 6.65 -17.88
C LEU A 190 -9.17 6.24 -19.35
N PRO A 191 -9.17 7.16 -20.32
CA PRO A 191 -9.41 6.84 -21.73
C PRO A 191 -8.17 6.19 -22.38
N PHE A 192 -7.79 5.01 -21.88
CA PHE A 192 -6.52 4.36 -22.17
C PHE A 192 -6.36 4.02 -23.66
N GLU A 193 -7.43 3.72 -24.39
CA GLU A 193 -7.36 3.42 -25.83
C GLU A 193 -6.94 4.63 -26.66
N ARG A 194 -7.20 5.85 -26.18
CA ARG A 194 -6.78 7.10 -26.84
C ARG A 194 -5.38 7.54 -26.43
N LEU A 195 -4.99 7.19 -25.20
CA LEU A 195 -3.71 7.61 -24.61
C LEU A 195 -2.59 6.61 -24.89
N ALA A 196 -2.90 5.33 -25.09
CA ALA A 196 -1.91 4.32 -25.41
C ALA A 196 -1.23 4.65 -26.74
N ASN A 197 0.10 4.61 -26.74
CA ASN A 197 0.94 4.93 -27.89
C ASN A 197 1.96 3.82 -28.18
N ASN A 198 1.76 2.63 -27.59
CA ASN A 198 2.58 1.43 -27.75
C ASN A 198 4.05 1.57 -27.32
N GLN A 199 4.40 2.61 -26.55
CA GLN A 199 5.71 2.68 -25.91
C GLN A 199 5.81 1.65 -24.77
N PRO A 200 7.01 1.09 -24.49
CA PRO A 200 7.19 0.15 -23.40
C PRO A 200 6.72 0.76 -22.07
N ALA A 201 5.79 0.07 -21.42
CA ALA A 201 5.24 0.54 -20.15
C ALA A 201 6.23 0.35 -18.98
N LEU A 202 6.31 1.35 -18.11
CA LEU A 202 7.04 1.29 -16.86
C LEU A 202 6.10 0.93 -15.71
N MET A 203 6.26 -0.29 -15.19
CA MET A 203 5.47 -0.75 -14.06
C MET A 203 6.01 -0.22 -12.73
N PRO A 204 5.20 0.50 -11.93
CA PRO A 204 5.61 0.93 -10.61
C PRO A 204 6.06 -0.26 -9.75
N PRO A 205 7.15 -0.12 -8.97
CA PRO A 205 7.69 -1.23 -8.16
C PRO A 205 6.66 -1.86 -7.21
N LEU A 206 5.76 -1.05 -6.65
CA LEU A 206 4.73 -1.51 -5.73
C LEU A 206 3.69 -2.41 -6.43
N ILE A 207 3.18 -1.98 -7.59
CA ILE A 207 2.27 -2.78 -8.43
C ILE A 207 2.94 -4.08 -8.86
N LYS A 208 4.19 -4.02 -9.33
CA LYS A 208 4.98 -5.21 -9.69
C LYS A 208 5.11 -6.17 -8.50
N GLY A 209 5.28 -5.62 -7.30
CA GLY A 209 5.32 -6.35 -6.05
C GLY A 209 4.00 -7.07 -5.74
N TYR A 210 2.87 -6.38 -5.85
CA TYR A 210 1.54 -6.95 -5.64
C TYR A 210 1.24 -8.09 -6.63
N LEU A 211 1.53 -7.89 -7.91
CA LEU A 211 1.34 -8.92 -8.93
C LEU A 211 2.22 -10.15 -8.65
N ARG A 212 3.45 -9.95 -8.18
CA ARG A 212 4.37 -11.05 -7.82
C ARG A 212 3.86 -11.88 -6.64
N VAL A 213 3.20 -11.25 -5.66
CA VAL A 213 2.60 -12.00 -4.53
C VAL A 213 1.27 -12.63 -4.89
N GLY A 214 0.78 -12.47 -6.11
CA GLY A 214 -0.40 -13.17 -6.64
C GLY A 214 -1.67 -12.33 -6.71
N ALA A 215 -1.56 -11.00 -6.49
CA ALA A 215 -2.68 -10.08 -6.64
C ALA A 215 -3.11 -9.98 -8.10
N TRP A 216 -4.39 -9.67 -8.30
CA TRP A 216 -4.98 -9.37 -9.59
C TRP A 216 -5.29 -7.89 -9.72
N ILE A 217 -5.28 -7.41 -10.96
CA ILE A 217 -5.91 -6.16 -11.37
C ILE A 217 -7.36 -6.46 -11.73
N CYS A 218 -8.30 -5.74 -11.11
CA CYS A 218 -9.72 -6.04 -11.23
C CYS A 218 -10.39 -5.33 -12.41
N GLY A 219 -9.73 -4.43 -13.12
CA GLY A 219 -10.39 -3.73 -14.22
C GLY A 219 -9.58 -2.60 -14.79
N GLU A 220 -10.25 -1.79 -15.59
CA GLU A 220 -9.71 -0.58 -16.18
C GLU A 220 -9.30 0.43 -15.09
N PRO A 221 -8.25 1.23 -15.34
CA PRO A 221 -7.80 2.24 -14.39
C PRO A 221 -8.83 3.36 -14.21
N ALA A 222 -9.05 3.77 -12.96
CA ALA A 222 -9.76 4.99 -12.62
C ALA A 222 -8.79 6.18 -12.69
N TRP A 223 -9.23 7.32 -13.22
CA TRP A 223 -8.47 8.57 -13.12
C TRP A 223 -8.83 9.29 -11.82
N ASP A 224 -7.84 9.48 -10.95
CA ASP A 224 -7.94 10.27 -9.73
C ASP A 224 -7.28 11.65 -9.98
N PRO A 225 -8.07 12.73 -10.09
CA PRO A 225 -7.55 14.08 -10.30
C PRO A 225 -6.93 14.69 -9.03
N ASP A 226 -7.33 14.25 -7.84
CA ASP A 226 -6.83 14.80 -6.57
C ASP A 226 -5.39 14.32 -6.33
N PHE A 227 -5.11 13.05 -6.60
CA PHE A 227 -3.75 12.50 -6.52
C PHE A 227 -2.96 12.60 -7.82
N ASN A 228 -3.61 13.00 -8.92
CA ASN A 228 -3.03 13.00 -10.26
C ASN A 228 -2.48 11.62 -10.63
N THR A 229 -3.31 10.59 -10.46
CA THR A 229 -2.99 9.18 -10.66
C THR A 229 -4.00 8.47 -11.54
N ALA A 230 -3.56 7.36 -12.14
CA ALA A 230 -4.41 6.31 -12.64
C ALA A 230 -4.38 5.14 -11.66
N ASP A 231 -5.51 4.90 -11.00
CA ASP A 231 -5.66 3.91 -9.96
C ASP A 231 -6.16 2.59 -10.52
N LEU A 232 -5.51 1.50 -10.11
CA LEU A 232 -5.92 0.14 -10.42
C LEU A 232 -6.46 -0.52 -9.16
N LEU A 233 -7.70 -1.01 -9.21
CA LEU A 233 -8.23 -1.82 -8.13
C LEU A 233 -7.52 -3.17 -8.08
N MET A 234 -6.78 -3.41 -7.00
CA MET A 234 -6.05 -4.65 -6.76
C MET A 234 -6.87 -5.58 -5.85
N LEU A 235 -6.85 -6.88 -6.12
CA LEU A 235 -7.43 -7.91 -5.26
C LEU A 235 -6.45 -9.07 -5.07
N LEU A 236 -6.14 -9.38 -3.81
CA LEU A 236 -5.30 -10.50 -3.41
C LEU A 236 -6.09 -11.47 -2.54
N PRO A 237 -6.58 -12.58 -3.09
CA PRO A 237 -7.00 -13.72 -2.30
C PRO A 237 -5.79 -14.29 -1.53
N MET A 238 -5.92 -14.45 -0.21
CA MET A 238 -4.86 -14.98 0.64
C MET A 238 -4.42 -16.39 0.22
N SER A 239 -5.32 -17.17 -0.39
CA SER A 239 -5.04 -18.49 -0.95
C SER A 239 -4.08 -18.48 -2.16
N ARG A 240 -3.95 -17.33 -2.84
CA ARG A 240 -3.02 -17.13 -3.96
C ARG A 240 -1.65 -16.63 -3.53
N MET A 241 -1.51 -16.20 -2.27
CA MET A 241 -0.24 -15.67 -1.81
C MET A 241 0.84 -16.75 -1.88
N ASP A 242 1.95 -16.47 -2.56
CA ASP A 242 3.03 -17.44 -2.73
C ASP A 242 3.50 -17.92 -1.35
N LYS A 243 3.50 -19.25 -1.17
CA LYS A 243 3.81 -19.93 0.11
C LYS A 243 5.18 -19.55 0.65
N ARG A 244 6.14 -19.16 -0.19
CA ARG A 244 7.45 -18.67 0.24
C ARG A 244 7.34 -17.31 0.93
N TYR A 245 6.46 -16.44 0.46
CA TYR A 245 6.16 -15.16 1.12
C TYR A 245 5.37 -15.39 2.41
N LEU A 246 4.36 -16.27 2.42
CA LEU A 246 3.66 -16.67 3.64
C LEU A 246 4.64 -17.16 4.74
N ARG A 247 5.63 -18.00 4.37
CA ARG A 247 6.65 -18.51 5.32
C ARG A 247 7.66 -17.45 5.76
N HIS A 248 7.90 -16.42 4.95
CA HIS A 248 8.80 -15.32 5.28
C HIS A 248 8.12 -14.31 6.24
N PHE A 249 6.80 -14.17 6.12
CA PHE A 249 6.01 -13.17 6.83
C PHE A 249 5.30 -13.69 8.08
N VAL A 250 4.77 -14.91 8.02
CA VAL A 250 4.11 -15.55 9.16
C VAL A 250 5.16 -16.36 9.92
N LYS A 251 5.74 -15.77 10.98
CA LYS A 251 6.49 -16.57 11.95
C LYS A 251 5.50 -17.52 12.64
N PRO A 252 5.87 -18.79 12.89
CA PRO A 252 5.08 -19.65 13.76
C PRO A 252 4.90 -18.94 15.10
N ALA A 253 3.66 -18.86 15.60
CA ALA A 253 3.41 -18.41 16.95
C ALA A 253 4.32 -19.22 17.90
N ALA A 254 5.05 -18.53 18.78
CA ALA A 254 5.76 -19.22 19.85
C ALA A 254 4.71 -20.03 20.64
N PRO A 255 4.94 -21.32 20.92
CA PRO A 255 4.01 -22.09 21.71
C PRO A 255 3.84 -21.40 23.06
N ILE A 256 2.57 -21.17 23.43
CA ILE A 256 2.23 -20.71 24.77
C ILE A 256 2.75 -21.79 25.72
N ALA A 257 3.74 -21.43 26.54
CA ALA A 257 4.20 -22.31 27.61
C ALA A 257 3.01 -22.57 28.54
N ALA A 258 2.72 -23.85 28.76
CA ALA A 258 1.70 -24.32 29.69
C ALA A 258 2.06 -23.96 31.14
#